data_AF-A0A4Y2QW98-F1
#
_entry.id   AF-A0A4Y2QW98-F1
#
_cell.length_a   1.000
_cell.length_b   1.000
_cell.length_c   1.000
_cell.angle_alpha   90.00
_cell.angle_beta   90.00
_cell.angle_gamma   90.00
#
_symmetry.space_group_name_H-M   'P 1'
#
loop_
_entity.id
_entity.type
_entity.pdbx_description
1 polymer ?
#
loop_
_entity_poly.entity_id
_entity_poly.type
_entity_poly.pdbx_seq_one_letter_code
_entity_poly.pdbx_strand_id
1 'polypeptide(L)'
;MGKRESVPNATVDASFSNVTVCCAFSAKFIVGHFFFEEIGPSGLVTCTVRGKLYESLLRNQLIRALQQRRCVDGTIFMQADAPPHITTPVKQLLNLHFGNDKILSRISQQPGHHNHLT
;
A
#
# COMPACT_ATOMS: atom_id res chain seq x y z
N MET A 1 -15.45 26.25 -55.42
CA MET A 1 -14.30 25.59 -54.76
C MET A 1 -14.44 25.82 -53.26
N GLY A 2 -15.11 24.91 -52.54
CA GLY A 2 -15.44 25.09 -51.12
C GLY A 2 -14.32 24.58 -50.22
N LYS A 3 -13.86 25.41 -49.28
CA LYS A 3 -12.88 25.01 -48.25
C LYS A 3 -13.54 24.02 -47.29
N ARG A 4 -12.88 22.88 -47.08
CA ARG A 4 -13.24 21.92 -46.03
C ARG A 4 -12.61 22.41 -44.73
N GLU A 5 -13.43 22.73 -43.74
CA GLU A 5 -12.96 22.98 -42.37
C GLU A 5 -12.68 21.64 -41.70
N SER A 6 -11.48 21.49 -41.13
CA SER A 6 -11.09 20.29 -40.39
C SER A 6 -11.65 20.37 -38.97
N VAL A 7 -12.50 19.42 -38.62
CA VAL A 7 -13.00 19.22 -37.24
C VAL A 7 -11.79 18.88 -36.34
N PRO A 8 -11.61 19.56 -35.20
CA PRO A 8 -10.51 19.23 -34.29
C PRO A 8 -10.73 17.84 -33.69
N ASN A 9 -9.74 16.96 -33.87
CA ASN A 9 -9.69 15.65 -33.23
C ASN A 9 -9.47 15.86 -31.72
N ALA A 10 -10.53 15.74 -30.93
CA ALA A 10 -10.44 15.80 -29.49
C ALA A 10 -9.57 14.62 -29.02
N THR A 11 -8.33 14.92 -28.62
CA THR A 11 -7.49 13.96 -27.93
C THR A 11 -8.10 13.74 -26.56
N VAL A 12 -8.77 12.61 -26.37
CA VAL A 12 -9.21 12.16 -25.05
C VAL A 12 -7.97 11.82 -24.25
N ASP A 13 -7.58 12.70 -23.32
CA ASP A 13 -6.59 12.39 -22.32
C ASP A 13 -7.21 11.36 -21.36
N ALA A 14 -6.95 10.09 -21.61
CA ALA A 14 -7.38 9.01 -20.73
C ALA A 14 -6.52 9.07 -19.46
N SER A 15 -6.96 9.85 -18.47
CA SER A 15 -6.38 9.80 -17.13
C SER A 15 -6.72 8.45 -16.49
N PHE A 16 -5.76 7.54 -16.44
CA PHE A 16 -5.93 6.27 -15.73
C PHE A 16 -5.80 6.51 -14.23
N SER A 17 -6.81 6.09 -13.45
CA SER A 17 -6.71 6.02 -11.99
C SER A 17 -6.02 4.72 -11.58
N ASN A 18 -4.79 4.82 -11.08
CA ASN A 18 -4.15 3.70 -10.38
C ASN A 18 -4.80 3.51 -9.02
N VAL A 19 -4.89 2.30 -8.47
CA VAL A 19 -5.38 2.04 -7.09
C VAL A 19 -4.28 1.38 -6.27
N THR A 20 -4.10 1.82 -5.02
CA THR A 20 -3.14 1.18 -4.11
C THR A 20 -3.87 0.22 -3.18
N VAL A 21 -3.42 -1.04 -3.19
CA VAL A 21 -3.97 -2.13 -2.36
C VAL A 21 -2.87 -2.72 -1.47
N CYS A 22 -3.16 -2.90 -0.18
CA CYS A 22 -2.40 -3.78 0.70
C CYS A 22 -3.05 -5.16 0.72
N CYS A 23 -2.29 -6.18 0.32
CA CYS A 23 -2.72 -7.57 0.37
C CYS A 23 -2.05 -8.25 1.56
N ALA A 24 -2.82 -8.91 2.41
CA ALA A 24 -2.29 -9.74 3.48
C ALA A 24 -2.75 -11.18 3.30
N PHE A 25 -1.79 -12.10 3.30
CA PHE A 25 -2.04 -13.53 3.16
C PHE A 25 -1.09 -14.31 4.06
N SER A 26 -1.50 -15.55 4.36
CA SER A 26 -0.68 -16.55 5.03
C SER A 26 -0.53 -17.76 4.11
N ALA A 27 0.26 -18.75 4.52
CA ALA A 27 0.33 -20.03 3.81
C ALA A 27 -1.01 -20.78 3.72
N LYS A 28 -1.98 -20.48 4.61
CA LYS A 28 -3.25 -21.23 4.71
C LYS A 28 -4.44 -20.50 4.10
N PHE A 29 -4.43 -19.17 4.08
CA PHE A 29 -5.57 -18.37 3.62
C PHE A 29 -5.16 -16.93 3.33
N ILE A 30 -5.97 -16.26 2.50
CA ILE A 30 -5.93 -14.81 2.30
C ILE A 30 -6.62 -14.15 3.50
N VAL A 31 -5.91 -13.24 4.18
CA VAL A 31 -6.44 -12.48 5.32
C VAL A 31 -7.37 -11.39 4.82
N GLY A 32 -6.96 -10.66 3.77
CA GLY A 32 -7.77 -9.64 3.11
C GLY A 32 -7.00 -8.82 2.08
N HIS A 33 -7.77 -8.07 1.30
CA HIS A 33 -7.31 -6.98 0.44
C HIS A 33 -7.81 -5.68 1.05
N PHE A 34 -6.93 -4.71 1.27
CA PHE A 34 -7.24 -3.46 1.94
C PHE A 34 -6.86 -2.29 1.03
N PHE A 35 -7.82 -1.42 0.75
CA PHE A 35 -7.65 -0.31 -0.20
C PHE A 35 -7.20 0.96 0.51
N PHE A 36 -6.31 1.73 -0.11
CA PHE A 36 -5.97 3.09 0.33
C PHE A 36 -6.67 4.11 -0.56
N GLU A 37 -7.78 4.62 -0.06
CA GLU A 37 -8.62 5.57 -0.78
C GLU A 37 -8.81 6.84 0.05
N GLU A 38 -8.86 7.99 -0.62
CA GLU A 38 -9.31 9.26 -0.05
C GLU A 38 -10.52 9.77 -0.84
N ILE A 39 -11.48 10.37 -0.14
CA ILE A 39 -12.65 10.98 -0.78
C ILE A 39 -12.21 12.33 -1.35
N GLY A 40 -12.11 12.40 -2.67
CA GLY A 40 -11.88 13.65 -3.40
C GLY A 40 -13.18 14.25 -3.94
N PRO A 41 -13.12 15.45 -4.53
CA PRO A 41 -14.28 16.16 -5.09
C PRO A 41 -15.03 15.36 -6.18
N SER A 42 -14.36 14.41 -6.83
CA SER A 42 -14.90 13.61 -7.93
C SER A 42 -15.07 12.12 -7.58
N GLY A 43 -14.97 11.75 -6.30
CA GLY A 43 -15.09 10.36 -5.84
C GLY A 43 -13.83 9.85 -5.14
N LEU A 44 -13.68 8.52 -5.07
CA LEU A 44 -12.52 7.88 -4.44
C LEU A 44 -11.28 8.11 -5.31
N VAL A 45 -10.28 8.76 -4.74
CA VAL A 45 -8.98 9.01 -5.36
C VAL A 45 -7.93 8.20 -4.63
N THR A 46 -6.97 7.69 -5.39
CA THR A 46 -5.87 6.93 -4.81
C THR A 46 -4.99 7.81 -3.96
N CYS A 47 -4.81 7.38 -2.72
CA CYS A 47 -4.01 8.08 -1.75
C CYS A 47 -2.58 7.52 -1.74
N THR A 48 -1.60 8.42 -1.60
CA THR A 48 -0.26 8.05 -1.18
C THR A 48 -0.32 7.38 0.19
N VAL A 49 0.22 6.16 0.32
CA VAL A 49 0.27 5.45 1.60
C VAL A 49 1.08 6.28 2.60
N ARG A 50 0.41 6.81 3.63
CA ARG A 50 1.04 7.53 4.75
C ARG A 50 1.15 6.60 5.95
N GLY A 51 2.14 6.82 6.81
CA GLY A 51 2.32 6.01 8.03
C GLY A 51 1.06 5.92 8.89
N LYS A 52 0.34 7.04 9.09
CA LYS A 52 -0.94 7.05 9.82
C LYS A 52 -2.05 6.22 9.16
N LEU A 53 -2.12 6.24 7.82
CA LEU A 53 -3.11 5.45 7.08
C LEU A 53 -2.78 3.96 7.16
N TYR A 54 -1.50 3.62 7.05
CA TYR A 54 -1.01 2.27 7.21
C TYR A 54 -1.26 1.74 8.63
N GLU A 55 -0.94 2.51 9.66
CA GLU A 55 -1.24 2.18 11.06
C GLU A 55 -2.73 1.93 11.29
N SER A 56 -3.60 2.82 10.79
CA SER A 56 -5.05 2.66 10.90
C SER A 56 -5.54 1.39 10.22
N LEU A 57 -5.03 1.09 9.02
CA LEU A 57 -5.36 -0.13 8.29
C LEU A 57 -4.93 -1.39 9.04
N LEU A 58 -3.71 -1.41 9.59
CA LEU A 58 -3.22 -2.51 10.40
C LEU A 58 -4.11 -2.74 11.62
N ARG A 59 -4.36 -1.68 12.40
CA ARG A 59 -5.13 -1.75 13.66
C ARG A 59 -6.58 -2.13 13.43
N ASN A 60 -7.24 -1.48 12.49
CA ASN A 60 -8.70 -1.55 12.35
C ASN A 60 -9.14 -2.68 11.41
N GLN A 61 -8.26 -3.19 10.55
CA GLN A 61 -8.63 -4.20 9.58
C GLN A 61 -7.78 -5.46 9.73
N LEU A 62 -6.46 -5.38 9.50
CA LEU A 62 -5.62 -6.58 9.44
C LEU A 62 -5.57 -7.33 10.77
N ILE A 63 -5.23 -6.65 11.85
CA ILE A 63 -5.06 -7.27 13.17
C ILE A 63 -6.40 -7.80 13.65
N ARG A 64 -7.50 -7.08 13.42
CA ARG A 64 -8.85 -7.58 13.73
C ARG A 64 -9.19 -8.83 12.92
N ALA A 65 -8.88 -8.87 11.64
CA ALA A 65 -9.09 -10.06 10.81
C ALA A 65 -8.29 -11.27 11.32
N LEU A 66 -7.03 -11.06 11.75
CA LEU A 66 -6.21 -12.11 12.36
C LEU A 66 -6.74 -12.55 13.73
N GLN A 67 -7.26 -11.63 14.55
CA GLN A 67 -7.89 -11.94 15.84
C GLN A 67 -9.14 -12.80 15.66
N GLN A 68 -10.02 -12.45 14.72
CA GLN A 68 -11.23 -13.24 14.45
C GLN A 68 -10.90 -14.67 14.00
N ARG A 69 -9.78 -14.84 13.30
CA ARG A 69 -9.27 -16.15 12.88
C ARG A 69 -8.38 -16.83 13.93
N ARG A 70 -8.17 -16.21 15.09
CA ARG A 70 -7.30 -16.69 16.18
C ARG A 70 -5.87 -17.02 15.72
N CYS A 71 -5.32 -16.18 14.85
CA CYS A 71 -4.02 -16.41 14.20
C CYS A 71 -2.92 -15.42 14.64
N VAL A 72 -3.21 -14.44 15.51
CA VAL A 72 -2.25 -13.38 15.88
C VAL A 72 -0.95 -13.98 16.44
N ASP A 73 -1.05 -14.83 17.46
CA ASP A 73 0.13 -15.36 18.18
C ASP A 73 1.01 -16.26 17.30
N GLY A 74 0.42 -16.91 16.29
CA GLY A 74 1.11 -17.77 15.33
C GLY A 74 1.60 -17.05 14.07
N THR A 75 1.38 -15.74 13.96
CA THR A 75 1.78 -14.96 12.78
C THR A 75 3.19 -14.42 12.94
N ILE A 76 4.04 -14.74 11.97
CA ILE A 76 5.27 -13.98 11.70
C ILE A 76 4.90 -12.91 10.68
N PHE A 77 5.00 -11.64 11.08
CA PHE A 77 4.61 -10.51 10.25
C PHE A 77 5.77 -10.07 9.37
N MET A 78 5.60 -10.17 8.06
CA MET A 78 6.62 -9.79 7.09
C MET A 78 6.17 -8.56 6.28
N GLN A 79 7.02 -7.53 6.22
CA GLN A 79 6.78 -6.34 5.42
C GLN A 79 8.06 -5.81 4.77
N ALA A 80 7.91 -4.88 3.81
CA ALA A 80 9.01 -4.12 3.25
C ALA A 80 9.31 -2.88 4.12
N ASP A 81 10.57 -2.45 4.17
CA ASP A 81 11.04 -1.24 4.87
C ASP A 81 10.66 0.08 4.15
N ALA A 82 9.49 0.14 3.53
CA ALA A 82 9.01 1.38 2.92
C ALA A 82 8.79 2.44 4.02
N PRO A 83 9.02 3.74 3.73
CA PRO A 83 8.91 4.80 4.74
C PRO A 83 7.61 4.79 5.58
N PRO A 84 6.41 4.52 5.01
CA PRO A 84 5.18 4.42 5.80
C PRO A 84 5.17 3.25 6.79
N HIS A 85 5.87 2.16 6.49
CA HIS A 85 5.86 0.91 7.24
C HIS A 85 6.81 0.90 8.44
N ILE A 86 7.82 1.79 8.44
CA ILE A 86 8.86 1.84 9.47
C ILE A 86 8.70 3.00 10.46
N THR A 87 7.59 3.74 10.37
CA THR A 87 7.29 4.82 11.32
C THR A 87 7.17 4.28 12.75
N THR A 88 7.52 5.10 13.74
CA THR A 88 7.47 4.70 15.15
C THR A 88 6.10 4.17 15.59
N PRO A 89 4.97 4.81 15.24
CA PRO A 89 3.64 4.29 15.62
C PRO A 89 3.34 2.91 15.03
N VAL A 90 3.71 2.68 13.77
CA VAL A 90 3.53 1.38 13.10
C VAL A 90 4.39 0.31 13.76
N LYS A 91 5.66 0.60 14.06
CA LYS A 91 6.55 -0.33 14.75
C LYS A 91 6.03 -0.69 16.14
N GLN A 92 5.56 0.30 16.91
CA GLN A 92 4.99 0.06 18.24
C GLN A 92 3.73 -0.80 18.16
N LEU A 93 2.84 -0.52 17.21
CA LEU A 93 1.62 -1.32 17.00
C LEU A 93 1.96 -2.77 16.65
N LEU A 94 2.89 -2.99 15.72
CA LEU A 94 3.30 -4.34 15.34
C LEU A 94 3.95 -5.08 16.52
N ASN A 95 4.86 -4.42 17.24
CA ASN A 95 5.52 -5.00 18.42
C ASN A 95 4.52 -5.39 19.50
N LEU A 96 3.48 -4.56 19.73
CA LEU A 96 2.43 -4.84 20.71
C LEU A 96 1.65 -6.12 20.38
N HIS A 97 1.40 -6.40 19.10
CA HIS A 97 0.52 -7.49 18.68
C HIS A 97 1.25 -8.78 18.30
N PHE A 98 2.44 -8.68 17.72
CA PHE A 98 3.19 -9.84 17.23
C PHE A 98 4.40 -10.17 18.11
N GLY A 99 4.95 -9.19 18.82
CA GLY A 99 6.27 -9.30 19.44
C GLY A 99 7.38 -8.96 18.45
N ASN A 100 8.45 -8.34 18.96
CA ASN A 100 9.57 -7.86 18.15
C ASN A 100 10.33 -9.01 17.45
N ASP A 101 10.32 -10.21 18.04
CA ASP A 101 10.92 -11.44 17.48
C ASP A 101 10.16 -12.00 16.29
N LYS A 102 8.90 -11.57 16.07
CA LYS A 102 8.04 -12.08 15.00
C LYS A 102 7.82 -11.09 13.86
N ILE A 103 8.56 -9.97 13.83
CA ILE A 103 8.46 -8.97 12.76
C ILE A 103 9.71 -9.03 11.90
N LEU A 104 9.51 -9.35 10.62
CA LEU A 104 10.57 -9.42 9.62
C LEU A 104 10.42 -8.25 8.64
N SER A 105 11.41 -7.37 8.64
CA SER A 105 11.49 -6.28 7.67
C SER A 105 12.57 -6.57 6.64
N ARG A 106 12.20 -6.59 5.36
CA ARG A 106 13.15 -6.73 4.26
C ARG A 106 13.57 -5.34 3.79
N ILE A 107 14.87 -5.05 3.90
CA ILE A 107 15.50 -3.95 3.17
C ILE A 107 15.44 -4.30 1.69
N SER A 108 14.56 -3.63 0.95
CA SER A 108 14.70 -3.61 -0.50
C SER A 108 15.93 -2.75 -0.79
N GLN A 109 17.06 -3.35 -1.14
CA GLN A 109 18.11 -2.59 -1.83
C GLN A 109 17.45 -1.97 -3.07
N GLN A 110 17.43 -0.64 -3.15
CA GLN A 110 17.18 -0.01 -4.44
C GLN A 110 18.32 -0.44 -5.38
N PRO A 111 18.05 -0.67 -6.68
CA PRO A 111 19.13 -0.89 -7.63
C PRO A 111 20.04 0.34 -7.53
N GLY A 112 21.30 0.11 -7.14
CA GLY A 112 22.28 1.18 -7.03
C GLY A 112 22.33 1.93 -8.35
N HIS A 113 22.15 3.24 -8.30
CA HIS A 113 22.58 4.14 -9.36
C HIS A 113 24.04 3.77 -9.67
N HIS A 114 24.26 3.04 -10.76
CA HIS A 114 25.58 2.86 -11.31
C HIS A 114 26.00 4.25 -11.78
N ASN A 115 26.82 4.91 -10.98
CA ASN A 115 27.55 6.07 -11.45
C ASN A 115 28.57 5.57 -12.47
N HIS A 116 28.13 5.51 -13.73
CA HIS A 116 29.02 5.50 -14.85
C HIS A 116 29.55 6.93 -15.02
N LEU A 117 30.76 7.19 -14.54
CA LEU A 117 31.58 8.21 -15.17
C LEU A 117 33.02 7.71 -15.23
N THR A 118 33.50 7.72 -16.46
CA THR A 118 34.82 7.39 -16.97
C THR A 118 35.94 8.15 -16.26
#